data_AF-R1ASM9-F1
#
_entry.id   AF-R1ASM9-F1
#
_cell.length_a   1.000
_cell.length_b   1.000
_cell.length_c   1.000
_cell.angle_alpha   90.00
_cell.angle_beta   90.00
_cell.angle_gamma   90.00
#
_symmetry.space_group_name_H-M   'P 1'
#
loop_
_entity.id
_entity.type
_entity.pdbx_description
1 polymer ?
#
loop_
_entity_poly.entity_id
_entity_poly.type
_entity_poly.pdbx_seq_one_letter_code
_entity_poly.pdbx_strand_id
1 'polypeptide(L)' 'MKEKLLKIKTKYGNATIKLFFNNGILVDYEPDYNECKEIAKGFNTSVEKVYQDLQEYVKKYLQSI' A
#
# COMPACT_ATOMS: atom_id res chain seq x y z
N MET A 1 -0.99 -11.19 -16.49
CA MET A 1 -0.86 -10.32 -15.29
C MET A 1 -2.23 -10.21 -14.64
N LYS A 2 -2.33 -10.48 -13.33
CA LYS A 2 -3.58 -10.32 -12.56
C LYS A 2 -3.35 -9.26 -11.50
N GLU A 3 -4.28 -8.32 -11.37
CA GLU A 3 -4.28 -7.35 -10.27
C GLU A 3 -5.25 -7.80 -9.16
N LYS A 4 -4.89 -7.53 -7.91
CA LYS A 4 -5.76 -7.73 -6.75
C LYS A 4 -5.67 -6.51 -5.85
N LEU A 5 -6.82 -6.06 -5.36
CA LEU A 5 -6.87 -5.00 -4.36
C LEU A 5 -6.82 -5.61 -2.97
N LEU A 6 -5.81 -5.23 -2.20
CA LEU A 6 -5.68 -5.58 -0.80
C LEU A 6 -5.98 -4.33 0.04
N LYS A 7 -6.98 -4.42 0.91
CA LYS A 7 -7.26 -3.39 1.90
C LYS A 7 -6.61 -3.79 3.22
N ILE A 8 -5.66 -2.99 3.69
CA ILE A 8 -4.95 -3.20 4.95
C ILE A 8 -5.27 -2.07 5.94
N LYS A 9 -5.25 -2.39 7.23
CA LYS A 9 -5.43 -1.39 8.29
C LYS A 9 -4.06 -0.93 8.76
N THR A 10 -3.77 0.36 8.63
CA THR A 10 -2.47 0.96 8.93
C THR A 10 -2.60 2.02 10.02
N LYS A 11 -1.47 2.59 10.47
CA LYS A 11 -1.47 3.72 11.42
C LYS A 11 -2.19 4.96 10.88
N TYR A 12 -2.37 5.05 9.57
CA TYR A 12 -3.05 6.14 8.88
C TYR A 12 -4.55 5.87 8.63
N GLY A 13 -5.04 4.69 9.01
CA GLY A 13 -6.37 4.20 8.64
C GLY A 13 -6.30 3.07 7.61
N ASN A 14 -7.40 2.83 6.92
CA ASN A 14 -7.44 1.79 5.89
C ASN A 14 -6.71 2.29 4.64
N ALA A 15 -5.80 1.47 4.13
CA ALA A 15 -5.07 1.73 2.90
C ALA A 15 -5.35 0.63 1.86
N THR A 16 -5.54 1.03 0.61
CA THR A 16 -5.76 0.17 -0.54
C THR A 16 -4.46 -0.01 -1.31
N ILE A 17 -4.05 -1.25 -1.50
CA ILE A 17 -2.80 -1.63 -2.15
C ILE A 17 -3.14 -2.48 -3.37
N LYS A 18 -2.63 -2.09 -4.53
CA LYS A 18 -2.70 -2.89 -5.75
C LYS A 18 -1.57 -3.90 -5.72
N LEU A 19 -1.93 -5.17 -5.74
CA LEU A 19 -1.00 -6.29 -5.84
C LEU A 19 -0.99 -6.79 -7.28
N PHE A 20 0.19 -6.90 -7.87
CA PHE A 20 0.38 -7.38 -9.22
C PHE A 20 0.95 -8.79 -9.19
N PHE A 21 0.22 -9.74 -9.79
CA PHE A 21 0.61 -11.13 -9.87
C PHE A 21 0.93 -11.53 -11.31
N ASN A 22 2.06 -12.21 -11.47
CA ASN A 22 2.44 -12.87 -12.72
C ASN A 22 2.61 -14.37 -12.47
N ASN A 23 1.89 -15.20 -13.22
CA ASN A 23 1.86 -16.66 -13.02
C ASN A 23 1.61 -17.10 -11.56
N GLY A 24 0.81 -16.35 -10.80
CA GLY A 24 0.51 -16.63 -9.40
C GLY A 24 1.56 -16.13 -8.40
N ILE A 25 2.69 -15.60 -8.87
CA ILE A 25 3.74 -15.00 -8.06
C ILE A 25 3.49 -13.50 -7.96
N LEU A 26 3.55 -12.95 -6.73
CA LEU A 26 3.51 -11.50 -6.54
C LEU A 26 4.80 -10.90 -7.13
N VAL A 27 4.64 -10.07 -8.15
CA VAL A 27 5.77 -9.39 -8.82
C VAL A 27 5.94 -7.96 -8.35
N ASP A 28 4.86 -7.30 -8.00
CA ASP A 28 4.90 -5.90 -7.57
C ASP A 28 3.70 -5.56 -6.68
N TYR A 29 3.80 -4.47 -5.93
CA TYR A 29 2.72 -3.89 -5.17
C TYR A 29 2.85 -2.37 -5.05
N GLU A 30 1.73 -1.68 -5.24
CA GLU A 30 1.69 -0.22 -5.21
C GLU A 30 0.53 0.26 -4.33
N PRO A 31 0.82 1.06 -3.27
CA PRO A 31 -0.22 1.80 -2.56
C PRO A 31 -0.94 2.76 -3.49
N ASP A 32 -2.24 2.97 -3.28
CA ASP A 32 -2.98 3.97 -4.07
C ASP A 32 -2.47 5.38 -3.76
N TYR A 33 -1.91 6.05 -4.78
CA TYR A 33 -1.28 7.36 -4.60
C TYR A 33 -2.28 8.46 -4.22
N ASN A 34 -3.52 8.39 -4.73
CA ASN A 34 -4.53 9.39 -4.38
C ASN A 34 -4.93 9.24 -2.91
N GLU A 35 -5.12 8.00 -2.45
CA GLU A 35 -5.39 7.71 -1.03
C GLU A 35 -4.22 8.13 -0.13
N CYS A 36 -2.97 7.88 -0.55
CA CYS A 36 -1.77 8.38 0.13
C CYS A 36 -1.77 9.91 0.25
N LYS A 37 -2.23 10.60 -0.80
CA LYS A 37 -2.30 12.07 -0.84
C LYS A 37 -3.38 12.62 0.10
N GLU A 38 -4.52 11.95 0.20
CA GLU A 38 -5.59 12.32 1.14
C GLU A 38 -5.16 12.08 2.59
N ILE A 39 -4.54 10.92 2.86
CA ILE A 39 -3.95 10.60 4.16
C ILE A 39 -2.90 11.65 4.54
N ALA A 40 -1.97 11.96 3.64
CA ALA A 40 -0.90 12.92 3.88
C ALA A 40 -1.45 14.30 4.27
N LYS A 41 -2.51 14.77 3.60
CA LYS A 41 -3.22 16.01 3.96
C LYS A 41 -3.83 15.95 5.36
N GLY A 42 -4.50 14.85 5.70
CA GLY A 42 -5.14 14.69 7.02
C GLY A 42 -4.14 14.61 8.19
N PHE A 43 -2.97 14.03 7.95
CA PHE A 43 -1.91 13.88 8.95
C PHE A 43 -0.84 14.99 8.90
N ASN A 44 -1.03 16.01 8.06
CA ASN A 44 -0.10 17.11 7.83
C ASN A 44 1.34 16.62 7.58
N THR A 45 1.48 15.61 6.73
CA THR A 45 2.75 14.96 6.39
C THR A 45 2.95 14.88 4.87
N SER A 46 4.14 14.46 4.43
CA SER A 46 4.45 14.34 3.01
C SER A 46 3.88 13.06 2.42
N VAL A 47 3.32 13.13 1.21
CA VAL A 47 2.80 11.97 0.47
C VAL A 47 3.87 10.89 0.32
N GLU A 48 5.10 11.29 0.03
CA GLU A 48 6.26 10.40 -0.11
C GLU A 48 6.50 9.58 1.16
N LYS A 49 6.40 10.22 2.33
CA LYS A 49 6.56 9.56 3.63
C LYS A 49 5.45 8.53 3.86
N VAL A 50 4.19 8.88 3.58
CA VAL A 50 3.06 7.95 3.68
C VAL A 50 3.25 6.77 2.74
N TYR A 51 3.65 7.04 1.50
CA TYR A 51 3.85 6.01 0.48
C TYR A 51 4.95 5.02 0.89
N GLN A 52 6.10 5.51 1.37
CA GLN A 52 7.18 4.67 1.87
C GLN A 52 6.76 3.86 3.10
N ASP A 53 6.09 4.48 4.08
CA ASP A 53 5.58 3.77 5.26
C ASP A 53 4.61 2.64 4.86
N LEU A 54 3.71 2.90 3.91
CA LEU A 54 2.79 1.90 3.40
C LEU A 54 3.52 0.78 2.65
N GLN A 55 4.52 1.10 1.82
CA GLN A 55 5.32 0.08 1.14
C GLN A 55 6.06 -0.83 2.12
N GLU A 56 6.69 -0.26 3.16
CA GLU A 56 7.36 -1.04 4.21
C GLU A 56 6.37 -1.88 5.01
N TYR A 57 5.21 -1.32 5.34
CA TYR A 57 4.16 -2.03 6.08
C TYR A 57 3.63 -3.22 5.27
N VAL A 58 3.30 -3.00 3.99
CA VAL A 58 2.83 -4.05 3.08
C VAL A 58 3.87 -5.15 2.92
N LYS A 59 5.14 -4.79 2.77
CA LYS A 59 6.24 -5.75 2.70
C LYS A 59 6.25 -6.69 3.90
N LYS A 60 6.12 -6.15 5.11
CA LYS A 60 6.07 -6.94 6.36
C LYS A 60 4.80 -7.78 6.47
N TYR A 61 3.67 -7.20 6.07
CA TYR A 61 2.38 -7.90 6.04
C TYR A 61 2.47 -9.13 5.13
N LEU A 62 2.95 -8.96 3.90
CA LEU A 62 3.11 -10.03 2.92
C LEU A 62 4.13 -11.10 3.33
N GLN A 63 5.14 -10.75 4.14
CA GLN A 63 6.10 -11.73 4.69
C GLN A 63 5.56 -12.52 5.90
N SER A 64 4.46 -12.07 6.50
CA SER A 64 3.85 -12.73 7.68
C SER A 64 2.67 -13.66 7.34
N ILE A 65 2.31 -13.78 6.06
CA ILE A 65 1.26 -14.66 5.53
C ILE A 65 1.89 -15.79 4.72
#